data_AF-A0A5B7BLI6-F1
#
_entry.id   AF-A0A5B7BLI6-F1
#
_cell.length_a   1.000
_cell.length_b   1.000
_cell.length_c   1.000
_cell.angle_alpha   90.00
_cell.angle_beta   90.00
_cell.angle_gamma   90.00
#
_symmetry.space_group_name_H-M   'P 1'
#
loop_
_entity.id
_entity.type
_entity.pdbx_description
1 polymer ?
#
loop_
_entity_poly.entity_id
_entity_poly.type
_entity_poly.pdbx_seq_one_letter_code
_entity_poly.pdbx_strand_id
1 'polypeptide(L)'
;IWKDLLFNPIEFKTNEFSDISQLYRSRTSSRYFLLRITPEMESQLRFLLSHVKLGSQKRYQAWFARKFLCMPERETILIDIVRFICCAHHPPNEIIQSAVIPRWAVMGWLLKSCRKNYVEANMKL
;
A
#
# COMPACT_ATOMS: atom_id res chain seq x y z
N ILE A 1 23.42 -11.23 -2.38
CA ILE A 1 22.37 -10.36 -2.98
C ILE A 1 22.66 -8.88 -2.78
N TRP A 2 22.45 -8.25 -1.60
CA TRP A 2 22.64 -6.79 -1.46
C TRP A 2 24.06 -6.30 -1.83
N LYS A 3 25.09 -7.04 -1.42
CA LYS A 3 26.48 -6.77 -1.80
C LYS A 3 26.64 -6.80 -3.33
N ASP A 4 26.05 -7.79 -3.98
CA ASP A 4 26.15 -7.97 -5.43
C ASP A 4 25.36 -6.90 -6.17
N LEU A 5 24.19 -6.49 -5.67
CA LEU A 5 23.39 -5.37 -6.23
C LEU A 5 24.15 -4.04 -6.23
N LEU A 6 25.00 -3.82 -5.23
CA LEU A 6 25.75 -2.55 -5.08
C LEU A 6 27.11 -2.58 -5.74
N PHE A 7 27.81 -3.73 -5.71
CA PHE A 7 29.22 -3.81 -6.08
C PHE A 7 29.51 -4.79 -7.22
N ASN A 8 28.65 -5.79 -7.45
CA ASN A 8 28.88 -6.85 -8.45
C ASN A 8 27.63 -7.11 -9.33
N PRO A 9 27.10 -6.11 -10.06
CA PRO A 9 25.87 -6.24 -10.84
C PRO A 9 25.94 -7.33 -11.93
N ILE A 10 27.15 -7.66 -12.40
CA ILE A 10 27.41 -8.69 -13.42
C ILE A 10 27.05 -10.11 -12.91
N GLU A 11 27.09 -10.36 -11.59
CA GLU A 11 26.72 -11.65 -10.99
C GLU A 11 25.26 -12.06 -11.29
N PHE A 12 24.38 -11.08 -11.57
CA PHE A 12 22.98 -11.37 -11.90
C PHE A 12 22.77 -11.84 -13.35
N LYS A 13 23.81 -11.82 -14.19
CA LYS A 13 23.79 -12.31 -15.58
C LYS A 13 22.68 -11.69 -16.44
N THR A 14 22.40 -10.42 -16.19
CA THR A 14 21.40 -9.63 -16.91
C THR A 14 22.09 -8.48 -17.63
N ASN A 15 22.16 -8.54 -18.97
CA ASN A 15 22.88 -7.56 -19.78
C ASN A 15 22.38 -6.12 -19.61
N GLU A 16 21.13 -5.94 -19.19
CA GLU A 16 20.51 -4.64 -19.00
C GLU A 16 20.78 -4.04 -17.61
N PHE A 17 21.20 -4.85 -16.62
CA PHE A 17 21.36 -4.41 -15.24
C PHE A 17 22.74 -3.81 -14.99
N SER A 18 22.82 -2.48 -14.97
CA SER A 18 24.07 -1.76 -14.68
C SER A 18 24.34 -1.60 -13.20
N ASP A 19 23.34 -1.15 -12.45
CA ASP A 19 23.44 -0.81 -11.03
C ASP A 19 22.05 -0.62 -10.43
N ILE A 20 22.00 -0.54 -9.09
CA ILE A 20 20.74 -0.42 -8.34
C ILE A 20 19.91 0.82 -8.70
N SER A 21 20.50 1.89 -9.22
CA SER A 21 19.77 3.10 -9.59
C SER A 21 18.76 2.86 -10.72
N GLN A 22 19.02 1.88 -11.60
CA GLN A 22 18.06 1.49 -12.62
C GLN A 22 16.74 0.98 -12.02
N LEU A 23 16.83 0.19 -10.93
CA LEU A 23 15.65 -0.31 -10.22
C LEU A 23 14.86 0.85 -9.60
N TYR A 24 15.55 1.84 -9.04
CA TYR A 24 14.90 3.01 -8.44
C TYR A 24 14.27 3.95 -9.48
N ARG A 25 14.79 3.99 -10.71
CA ARG A 25 14.23 4.82 -11.80
C ARG A 25 13.03 4.18 -12.48
N SER A 26 12.89 2.86 -12.39
CA SER A 26 11.77 2.14 -12.97
C SER A 26 10.59 2.08 -11.99
N ARG A 27 9.43 2.60 -12.41
CA ARG A 27 8.22 2.51 -11.59
C ARG A 27 7.73 1.06 -11.53
N THR A 28 7.49 0.55 -10.33
CA THR A 28 6.81 -0.72 -10.14
C THR A 28 5.40 -0.71 -10.75
N SER A 29 5.10 -1.71 -11.58
CA SER A 29 3.77 -1.90 -12.15
C SER A 29 2.72 -2.08 -11.05
N SER A 30 1.54 -1.45 -11.22
CA SER A 30 0.43 -1.53 -10.25
C SER A 30 -0.06 -2.97 -10.03
N ARG A 31 0.13 -3.85 -11.01
CA ARG A 31 -0.22 -5.28 -10.94
C ARG A 31 0.44 -5.96 -9.75
N TYR A 32 1.70 -5.62 -9.44
CA TYR A 32 2.41 -6.24 -8.32
C TYR A 32 1.81 -5.85 -6.96
N PHE A 33 1.25 -4.64 -6.82
CA PHE A 33 0.59 -4.25 -5.57
C PHE A 33 -0.76 -4.96 -5.37
N LEU A 34 -1.47 -5.28 -6.46
CA LEU A 34 -2.70 -6.07 -6.41
C LEU A 34 -2.43 -7.51 -5.93
N LEU A 35 -1.30 -8.11 -6.31
CA LEU A 35 -0.91 -9.45 -5.90
C LEU A 35 -0.53 -9.57 -4.40
N ARG A 36 -0.39 -8.44 -3.70
CA ARG A 36 0.04 -8.38 -2.29
C ARG A 36 -1.13 -8.23 -1.32
N ILE A 37 -2.34 -8.01 -1.82
CA ILE A 37 -3.57 -7.97 -1.03
C ILE A 37 -4.55 -9.03 -1.54
N THR A 38 -5.43 -9.53 -0.68
CA THR A 38 -6.44 -10.48 -1.15
C THR A 38 -7.53 -9.77 -1.97
N PRO A 39 -8.22 -10.47 -2.89
CA PRO A 39 -9.35 -9.89 -3.62
C PRO A 39 -10.44 -9.30 -2.71
N GLU A 40 -10.63 -9.90 -1.53
CA GLU A 40 -11.57 -9.38 -0.54
C GLU A 40 -11.10 -8.07 0.09
N MET A 41 -9.81 -7.97 0.47
CA MET A 41 -9.23 -6.72 0.97
C MET A 41 -9.36 -5.61 -0.08
N GLU A 42 -9.04 -5.91 -1.34
CA GLU A 42 -9.19 -4.98 -2.45
C GLU A 42 -10.63 -4.47 -2.56
N SER A 43 -11.61 -5.38 -2.60
CA SER A 43 -13.02 -5.03 -2.71
C SER A 43 -13.48 -4.10 -1.58
N GLN A 44 -13.13 -4.43 -0.33
CA GLN A 44 -13.51 -3.60 0.82
C GLN A 44 -12.80 -2.24 0.84
N LEU A 45 -11.53 -2.18 0.45
CA LEU A 45 -10.78 -0.92 0.35
C LEU A 45 -11.32 -0.03 -0.77
N ARG A 46 -11.63 -0.60 -1.95
CA ARG A 46 -12.25 0.14 -3.05
C ARG A 46 -13.64 0.63 -2.68
N PHE A 47 -14.43 -0.18 -1.98
CA PHE A 47 -15.72 0.26 -1.46
C PHE A 47 -15.56 1.46 -0.52
N LEU A 48 -14.65 1.36 0.45
CA LEU A 48 -14.33 2.45 1.38
C LEU A 48 -13.94 3.73 0.62
N LEU A 49 -13.02 3.62 -0.35
CA LEU A 49 -12.45 4.77 -1.07
C LEU A 49 -13.30 5.31 -2.22
N SER A 50 -14.40 4.65 -2.60
CA SER A 50 -15.23 5.08 -3.74
C SER A 50 -16.68 5.36 -3.36
N HIS A 51 -17.16 4.87 -2.21
CA HIS A 51 -18.58 4.94 -1.85
C HIS A 51 -18.86 5.47 -0.44
N VAL A 52 -17.88 5.41 0.47
CA VAL A 52 -18.10 5.82 1.85
C VAL A 52 -17.82 7.30 2.03
N LYS A 53 -18.80 8.05 2.54
CA LYS A 53 -18.63 9.47 2.82
C LYS A 53 -17.69 9.71 4.00
N LEU A 54 -16.90 10.78 3.93
CA LEU A 54 -16.13 11.28 5.06
C LEU A 54 -17.07 11.63 6.22
N GLY A 55 -16.73 11.17 7.42
CA GLY A 55 -17.57 11.20 8.61
C GLY A 55 -18.31 9.88 8.88
N SER A 56 -18.54 9.05 7.86
CA SER A 56 -19.27 7.77 7.98
C SER A 56 -18.37 6.53 7.97
N GLN A 57 -17.04 6.69 7.87
CA GLN A 57 -16.09 5.58 7.71
C GLN A 57 -15.91 4.67 8.94
N LYS A 58 -16.26 5.12 10.15
CA LYS A 58 -15.85 4.46 11.42
C LYS A 58 -16.23 2.97 11.47
N ARG A 59 -17.44 2.62 11.06
CA ARG A 59 -17.94 1.23 11.07
C ARG A 59 -17.19 0.36 10.04
N TYR A 60 -16.97 0.88 8.84
CA TYR A 60 -16.27 0.19 7.77
C TYR A 60 -14.79 -0.06 8.12
N GLN A 61 -14.12 0.96 8.70
CA GLN A 61 -12.77 0.84 9.22
C GLN A 61 -12.67 -0.22 10.33
N ALA A 62 -13.61 -0.21 11.29
CA ALA A 62 -13.62 -1.20 12.37
C ALA A 62 -13.84 -2.63 11.85
N TRP A 63 -14.72 -2.82 10.87
CA TRP A 63 -14.94 -4.12 10.23
C TRP A 63 -13.71 -4.62 9.48
N PHE A 64 -13.10 -3.76 8.68
CA PHE A 64 -11.87 -4.09 7.96
C PHE A 64 -10.74 -4.45 8.93
N ALA A 65 -10.52 -3.62 9.96
CA ALA A 65 -9.47 -3.85 10.96
C ALA A 65 -9.68 -5.16 11.70
N ARG A 66 -10.90 -5.44 12.17
CA ARG A 66 -11.21 -6.68 12.89
C ARG A 66 -10.92 -7.91 12.03
N LYS A 67 -11.21 -7.84 10.74
CA LYS A 67 -11.05 -8.97 9.82
C LYS A 67 -9.61 -9.17 9.37
N PHE A 68 -8.89 -8.11 9.06
CA PHE A 68 -7.60 -8.19 8.36
C PHE A 68 -6.39 -7.69 9.14
N LEU A 69 -6.60 -6.82 10.15
CA LEU A 69 -5.51 -6.15 10.87
C LEU A 69 -5.32 -6.68 12.30
N CYS A 70 -6.13 -7.64 12.76
CA CYS A 70 -5.97 -8.28 14.05
C CYS A 70 -5.05 -9.52 14.02
N MET A 71 -4.54 -9.91 12.85
CA MET A 71 -3.70 -11.10 12.67
C MET A 71 -2.22 -10.85 13.06
N PRO A 72 -1.44 -11.90 13.42
CA PRO A 72 -0.02 -11.76 13.77
C PRO A 72 0.82 -11.12 12.65
N GLU A 73 0.49 -11.42 11.39
CA GLU A 73 1.19 -10.94 10.19
C GLU A 73 0.69 -9.57 9.68
N ARG A 74 -0.07 -8.83 10.48
CA ARG A 74 -0.69 -7.55 10.08
C ARG A 74 0.29 -6.48 9.59
N GLU A 75 1.56 -6.58 9.96
CA GLU A 75 2.55 -5.52 9.74
C GLU A 75 2.95 -5.41 8.27
N THR A 76 3.21 -6.54 7.62
CA THR A 76 3.48 -6.60 6.18
C THR A 76 2.22 -6.21 5.40
N ILE A 77 1.06 -6.68 5.85
CA ILE A 77 -0.25 -6.36 5.27
C ILE A 77 -0.53 -4.85 5.29
N LEU A 78 -0.23 -4.15 6.40
CA LEU A 78 -0.42 -2.69 6.49
C LEU A 78 0.40 -1.95 5.42
N ILE A 79 1.66 -2.33 5.24
CA ILE A 79 2.56 -1.74 4.23
C ILE A 79 2.02 -2.03 2.82
N ASP A 80 1.62 -3.27 2.55
CA ASP A 80 1.07 -3.67 1.25
C ASP A 80 -0.24 -2.91 0.93
N ILE A 81 -1.12 -2.71 1.92
CA ILE A 81 -2.35 -1.90 1.78
C ILE A 81 -2.03 -0.44 1.45
N VAL A 82 -1.06 0.17 2.14
CA VAL A 82 -0.64 1.55 1.84
C VAL A 82 -0.13 1.67 0.41
N ARG A 83 0.72 0.74 -0.03
CA ARG A 83 1.23 0.73 -1.41
C ARG A 83 0.11 0.55 -2.43
N PHE A 84 -0.87 -0.31 -2.16
CA PHE A 84 -2.06 -0.43 -2.99
C PHE A 84 -2.81 0.91 -3.12
N ILE A 85 -3.09 1.59 -1.99
CA ILE A 85 -3.83 2.87 -1.99
C ILE A 85 -3.06 3.96 -2.77
N CYS A 86 -1.75 4.01 -2.61
CA CYS A 86 -0.91 5.01 -3.29
C CYS A 86 -0.76 4.74 -4.78
N CYS A 87 -0.47 3.49 -5.14
CA CYS A 87 0.09 3.14 -6.45
C CYS A 87 -0.88 2.40 -7.38
N ALA A 88 -2.00 1.87 -6.87
CA ALA A 88 -2.96 1.08 -7.64
C ALA A 88 -4.41 1.60 -7.55
N HIS A 89 -4.74 2.41 -6.54
CA HIS A 89 -6.03 3.08 -6.44
C HIS A 89 -5.94 4.56 -6.84
N HIS A 90 -6.46 4.88 -8.01
CA HIS A 90 -6.53 6.24 -8.56
C HIS A 90 -8.01 6.64 -8.75
N PRO A 91 -8.62 7.33 -7.77
CA PRO A 91 -10.01 7.75 -7.89
C PRO A 91 -10.15 8.79 -9.02
N PRO A 92 -11.24 8.76 -9.80
CA PRO A 92 -11.48 9.75 -10.83
C PRO A 92 -11.88 11.10 -10.21
N ASN A 93 -11.86 12.17 -11.00
CA ASN A 93 -12.04 13.55 -10.51
C ASN A 93 -13.39 13.76 -9.81
N GLU A 94 -14.44 13.09 -10.27
CA GLU A 94 -15.77 13.17 -9.67
C GLU A 94 -15.75 12.65 -8.23
N ILE A 95 -15.00 11.58 -7.96
CA ILE A 95 -14.83 11.04 -6.61
C ILE A 95 -13.96 11.98 -5.77
N ILE A 96 -12.88 12.52 -6.32
CA ILE A 96 -11.98 13.45 -5.60
C ILE A 96 -12.73 14.72 -5.14
N GLN A 97 -13.65 15.22 -5.96
CA GLN A 97 -14.45 16.42 -5.68
C GLN A 97 -15.74 16.11 -4.88
N SER A 98 -15.99 14.85 -4.54
CA SER A 98 -17.18 14.43 -3.80
C SER A 98 -16.97 14.44 -2.28
N ALA A 99 -18.01 14.01 -1.55
CA ALA A 99 -17.96 13.79 -0.11
C ALA A 99 -17.34 12.43 0.28
N VAL A 100 -16.86 11.62 -0.67
CA VAL A 100 -16.21 10.32 -0.38
C VAL A 100 -14.94 10.53 0.43
N ILE A 101 -14.63 9.60 1.34
CA ILE A 101 -13.42 9.65 2.15
C ILE A 101 -12.16 9.70 1.26
N PRO A 102 -11.31 10.72 1.42
CA PRO A 102 -10.11 10.83 0.59
C PRO A 102 -9.05 9.81 1.01
N ARG A 103 -8.17 9.45 0.08
CA ARG A 103 -7.06 8.49 0.31
C ARG A 103 -6.23 8.84 1.55
N TRP A 104 -5.92 10.12 1.77
CA TRP A 104 -5.12 10.57 2.91
C TRP A 104 -5.76 10.25 4.26
N ALA A 105 -7.10 10.27 4.36
CA ALA A 105 -7.80 9.98 5.61
C ALA A 105 -7.72 8.48 5.96
N VAL A 106 -7.78 7.61 4.95
CA VAL A 106 -7.56 6.16 5.12
C VAL A 106 -6.11 5.89 5.50
N MET A 107 -5.12 6.52 4.84
CA MET A 107 -3.70 6.39 5.22
C MET A 107 -3.44 6.83 6.66
N GLY A 108 -4.00 7.97 7.10
CA GLY A 108 -3.88 8.44 8.47
C GLY A 108 -4.49 7.49 9.49
N TRP A 109 -5.61 6.83 9.16
CA TRP A 109 -6.19 5.79 10.00
C TRP A 109 -5.31 4.54 10.09
N LEU A 110 -4.73 4.07 8.97
CA LEU A 110 -3.82 2.93 8.95
C LEU A 110 -2.56 3.20 9.77
N LEU A 111 -1.97 4.39 9.65
CA LEU A 111 -0.81 4.82 10.45
C LEU A 111 -1.14 4.81 11.95
N LYS A 112 -2.30 5.36 12.36
CA LYS A 112 -2.76 5.31 13.76
C LYS A 112 -3.06 3.90 14.27
N SER A 113 -3.26 2.93 13.36
CA SER A 113 -3.50 1.53 13.72
C SER A 113 -2.20 0.77 14.01
N CYS A 114 -1.04 1.36 13.70
CA CYS A 114 0.27 0.82 14.03
C CYS A 114 0.51 0.87 15.53
N ARG A 115 1.03 -0.23 16.09
CA ARG A 115 1.42 -0.31 17.50
C ARG A 115 2.94 -0.34 17.70
N LYS A 116 3.70 -0.47 16.62
CA LYS A 116 5.16 -0.65 16.65
C LYS A 116 5.82 0.40 15.78
N ASN A 117 6.83 1.08 16.34
CA ASN A 117 7.50 2.21 15.70
C ASN A 117 8.17 1.85 14.37
N TYR A 118 8.74 0.65 14.25
CA TYR A 118 9.38 0.23 12.98
C TYR A 118 8.36 0.00 11.86
N VAL A 119 7.13 -0.43 12.19
CA VAL A 119 6.07 -0.62 11.20
C VAL A 119 5.61 0.74 10.67
N GLU A 120 5.45 1.70 11.57
CA GLU A 120 5.14 3.09 11.21
C GLU A 120 6.24 3.70 10.33
N ALA A 121 7.52 3.49 10.68
CA ALA A 121 8.65 3.93 9.86
C ALA A 121 8.62 3.30 8.45
N ASN A 122 8.38 1.99 8.36
CA ASN A 122 8.28 1.28 7.08
C ASN A 122 7.08 1.72 6.22
N MET A 123 5.98 2.18 6.84
CA MET A 123 4.83 2.73 6.10
C MET A 123 5.07 4.15 5.59
N LYS A 124 5.95 4.92 6.24
CA LYS A 124 6.30 6.29 5.84
C LYS A 124 7.32 6.32 4.69
N LEU A 125 8.11 5.26 4.54
CA LEU A 125 9.11 5.08 3.48
C LEU A 125 8.43 4.74 2.14
#